data_AF-I8YUF2-F1
#
_entry.id   AF-I8YUF2-F1
#
_cell.length_a   1.000
_cell.length_b   1.000
_cell.length_c   1.000
_cell.angle_alpha   90.00
_cell.angle_beta   90.00
_cell.angle_gamma   90.00
#
_symmetry.space_group_name_H-M   'P 1'
#
loop_
_entity.id
_entity.type
_entity.pdbx_description
1 polymer ?
#
loop_
_entity_poly.entity_id
_entity_poly.type
_entity_poly.pdbx_seq_one_letter_code
_entity_poly.pdbx_strand_id
1 'polypeptide(L)'
;MDIKNITVGIFTLIVSCTFTSCSFDDNYDGPNASFHGQLIDDITNGPMYSEQPNGFQIRFKEVSWGPDAQPQTFQGKPDGSFNWEQLFGYTDRKYENSPYGVATYEVEPFDGAFDIVGDSKKIIEVSPGARVEVNFNVIPFISLTEEHSLDGTNLTVKYTMNRNNDHKAIRVQKAGVIISSRTKYLSGGLNVGGYEEQYSKFKSAPQLMTYVDGREFVETIALDPGKTYWMRIGAKLTGSERWNYTETIEISVP
;
A
#
# COMPACT_ATOMS: atom_id res chain seq x y z
N MET A 1 -34.90 -57.23 -32.76
CA MET A 1 -34.65 -56.75 -31.39
C MET A 1 -35.87 -55.93 -30.99
N ASP A 2 -36.60 -56.35 -29.97
CA ASP A 2 -37.93 -55.81 -29.65
C ASP A 2 -37.81 -54.34 -29.21
N ILE A 3 -38.59 -53.43 -29.82
CA ILE A 3 -38.49 -51.98 -29.57
C ILE A 3 -38.64 -51.68 -28.07
N LYS A 4 -39.50 -52.41 -27.36
CA LYS A 4 -39.67 -52.30 -25.91
C LYS A 4 -38.39 -52.58 -25.12
N ASN A 5 -37.58 -53.55 -25.53
CA ASN A 5 -36.35 -53.92 -24.83
C ASN A 5 -35.25 -52.86 -25.06
N ILE A 6 -35.26 -52.20 -26.22
CA ILE A 6 -34.38 -51.07 -26.52
C ILE A 6 -34.79 -49.84 -25.69
N THR A 7 -36.10 -49.55 -25.59
CA THR A 7 -36.58 -48.42 -24.79
C THR A 7 -36.30 -48.61 -23.31
N VAL A 8 -36.49 -49.83 -22.77
CA VAL A 8 -36.14 -50.16 -21.38
C VAL A 8 -34.63 -50.06 -21.14
N GLY A 9 -33.82 -50.53 -22.09
CA GLY A 9 -32.36 -50.40 -22.01
C GLY A 9 -31.88 -48.94 -21.99
N ILE A 10 -32.45 -48.09 -22.85
CA ILE A 10 -32.14 -46.66 -22.90
C ILE A 10 -32.61 -45.94 -21.63
N PHE A 11 -33.81 -46.25 -21.13
CA PHE A 11 -34.33 -45.66 -19.90
C PHE A 11 -33.49 -46.05 -18.67
N THR A 12 -33.04 -47.30 -18.61
CA THR A 12 -32.16 -47.79 -17.54
C THR A 12 -30.78 -47.11 -17.59
N LEU A 13 -30.22 -46.91 -18.79
CA LEU A 13 -28.95 -46.21 -18.97
C LEU A 13 -29.06 -44.73 -18.55
N ILE A 14 -30.13 -44.02 -18.95
CA ILE A 14 -30.36 -42.63 -18.57
C ILE A 14 -30.52 -42.48 -17.05
N VAL A 15 -31.28 -43.37 -16.40
CA VAL A 15 -31.44 -43.37 -14.94
C VAL A 15 -30.11 -43.66 -14.24
N SER A 16 -29.28 -44.58 -14.76
CA SER A 16 -27.96 -44.85 -14.18
C SER A 16 -26.98 -43.68 -14.31
N CYS A 17 -27.07 -42.85 -15.36
CA CYS A 17 -26.26 -41.65 -15.52
C CYS A 17 -26.71 -40.47 -14.65
N THR A 18 -27.97 -40.45 -14.17
CA THR A 18 -28.47 -39.37 -13.29
C THR A 18 -28.07 -39.54 -11.81
N PHE A 19 -27.58 -40.70 -11.40
CA PHE A 19 -27.09 -40.95 -10.03
C PHE A 19 -25.56 -40.84 -9.88
N THR A 20 -24.83 -40.52 -10.96
CA THR A 20 -23.38 -40.32 -10.95
C THR A 20 -22.98 -38.87 -11.09
N SER A 21 -23.86 -37.90 -10.80
CA SER A 21 -23.38 -36.54 -10.55
C SER A 21 -22.46 -36.64 -9.34
N CYS A 22 -21.16 -36.60 -9.57
CA CYS A 22 -20.16 -36.53 -8.53
C CYS A 22 -20.62 -35.46 -7.55
N SER A 23 -20.88 -35.86 -6.30
CA SER A 23 -20.88 -34.97 -5.15
C SER A 23 -19.45 -34.49 -4.94
N PHE A 24 -18.94 -33.71 -5.89
CA PHE A 24 -17.83 -32.82 -5.63
C PHE A 24 -18.50 -31.57 -5.10
N ASP A 25 -18.64 -31.51 -3.78
CA ASP A 25 -19.01 -30.28 -3.10
C ASP A 25 -17.92 -29.26 -3.41
N ASP A 26 -18.10 -28.48 -4.48
CA ASP A 26 -17.23 -27.36 -4.86
C ASP A 26 -17.49 -26.12 -3.97
N ASN A 27 -18.07 -26.35 -2.79
CA ASN A 27 -18.30 -25.35 -1.77
C ASN A 27 -17.16 -25.45 -0.75
N TYR A 28 -15.96 -25.07 -1.17
CA TYR A 28 -14.93 -24.74 -0.20
C TYR A 28 -15.37 -23.50 0.57
N ASP A 29 -15.20 -23.52 1.90
CA ASP A 29 -15.41 -22.34 2.71
C ASP A 29 -14.54 -21.19 2.17
N GLY A 30 -15.15 -20.01 2.05
CA GLY A 30 -14.44 -18.81 1.62
C GLY A 30 -13.36 -18.37 2.61
N PRO A 31 -12.61 -17.33 2.27
CA PRO A 31 -11.64 -16.72 3.18
C PRO A 31 -12.29 -16.40 4.54
N ASN A 32 -11.57 -16.72 5.63
CA ASN A 32 -12.09 -16.68 7.00
C ASN A 32 -11.13 -15.97 7.97
N ALA A 33 -10.09 -15.30 7.47
CA ALA A 33 -9.09 -14.63 8.28
C ALA A 33 -8.53 -13.37 7.58
N SER A 34 -7.79 -12.56 8.33
CA SER A 34 -7.25 -11.28 7.88
C SER A 34 -5.90 -10.95 8.52
N PHE A 35 -5.14 -10.03 7.91
CA PHE A 35 -4.05 -9.34 8.57
C PHE A 35 -4.07 -7.85 8.27
N HIS A 36 -3.45 -7.06 9.14
CA HIS A 36 -3.24 -5.63 8.96
C HIS A 36 -1.89 -5.21 9.55
N GLY A 37 -1.50 -3.99 9.25
CA GLY A 37 -0.27 -3.42 9.79
C GLY A 37 -0.04 -1.99 9.36
N GLN A 38 1.13 -1.50 9.77
CA GLN A 38 1.60 -0.14 9.55
C GLN A 38 3.07 -0.17 9.14
N LEU A 39 3.43 0.64 8.13
CA LEU A 39 4.81 1.06 7.94
C LEU A 39 5.13 2.18 8.92
N ILE A 40 6.09 1.95 9.80
CA ILE A 40 6.54 2.87 10.84
C ILE A 40 7.85 3.49 10.38
N ASP A 41 7.89 4.81 10.25
CA ASP A 41 9.12 5.55 9.96
C ASP A 41 10.00 5.57 11.22
N ASP A 42 11.14 4.87 11.16
CA ASP A 42 12.09 4.70 12.27
C ASP A 42 12.77 6.02 12.68
N ILE A 43 12.68 7.08 11.85
CA ILE A 43 13.21 8.40 12.15
C ILE A 43 12.22 9.22 12.99
N THR A 44 10.94 9.18 12.63
CA THR A 44 9.89 9.98 13.30
C THR A 44 9.13 9.20 14.38
N ASN A 45 9.28 7.87 14.42
CA ASN A 45 8.44 6.94 15.19
C ASN A 45 6.93 7.06 14.87
N GLY A 46 6.61 7.62 13.70
CA GLY A 46 5.24 7.81 13.22
C GLY A 46 4.92 6.97 11.99
N PRO A 47 3.73 7.16 11.39
CA PRO A 47 3.37 6.51 10.13
C PRO A 47 4.29 6.95 8.98
N MET A 48 4.69 6.02 8.12
CA MET A 48 5.31 6.37 6.83
C MET A 48 4.23 6.81 5.85
N TYR A 49 4.17 8.12 5.59
CA TYR A 49 3.20 8.68 4.66
C TYR A 49 3.55 8.41 3.20
N SER A 50 2.54 8.03 2.43
CA SER A 50 2.66 7.59 1.04
C SER A 50 1.49 8.08 0.18
N GLU A 51 1.24 7.43 -0.95
CA GLU A 51 0.10 7.68 -1.85
C GLU A 51 -0.57 6.37 -2.29
N GLN A 52 -1.80 6.47 -2.79
CA GLN A 52 -2.50 5.32 -3.36
C GLN A 52 -3.28 5.75 -4.62
N PRO A 53 -3.11 5.05 -5.76
CA PRO A 53 -2.13 3.99 -6.00
C PRO A 53 -0.70 4.56 -6.08
N ASN A 54 0.29 3.68 -6.24
CA ASN A 54 1.70 4.03 -6.52
C ASN A 54 2.60 4.44 -5.34
N GLY A 55 2.15 4.31 -4.09
CA GLY A 55 2.99 4.58 -2.92
C GLY A 55 3.91 3.42 -2.55
N PHE A 56 3.31 2.32 -2.08
CA PHE A 56 3.99 1.06 -1.79
C PHE A 56 3.00 -0.10 -1.91
N GLN A 57 3.54 -1.31 -1.93
CA GLN A 57 2.76 -2.54 -1.92
C GLN A 57 3.11 -3.38 -0.71
N ILE A 58 2.20 -4.26 -0.34
CA ILE A 58 2.49 -5.41 0.51
C ILE A 58 2.46 -6.64 -0.37
N ARG A 59 3.50 -7.46 -0.27
CA ARG A 59 3.54 -8.80 -0.87
C ARG A 59 3.34 -9.83 0.22
N PHE A 60 2.52 -10.84 -0.08
CA PHE A 60 2.37 -11.98 0.81
C PHE A 60 2.24 -13.28 0.01
N LYS A 61 2.63 -14.41 0.63
CA LYS A 61 2.43 -15.75 0.09
C LYS A 61 2.23 -16.75 1.21
N GLU A 62 1.42 -17.76 0.95
CA GLU A 62 1.21 -18.87 1.89
C GLU A 62 2.37 -19.85 1.81
N VAL A 63 3.11 -20.05 2.90
CA VAL A 63 4.30 -20.93 2.92
C VAL A 63 4.01 -22.31 3.52
N SER A 64 2.88 -22.45 4.21
CA SER A 64 2.44 -23.72 4.82
C SER A 64 1.98 -24.81 3.83
N TRP A 65 1.64 -24.45 2.58
CA TRP A 65 1.25 -25.41 1.54
C TRP A 65 2.41 -25.97 0.72
N GLY A 66 3.53 -25.25 0.63
CA GLY A 66 4.70 -25.68 -0.15
C GLY A 66 5.49 -24.51 -0.73
N PRO A 67 6.66 -24.81 -1.33
CA PRO A 67 7.60 -23.79 -1.81
C PRO A 67 7.13 -23.05 -3.07
N ASP A 68 6.21 -23.63 -3.84
CA ASP A 68 5.77 -23.13 -5.16
C ASP A 68 4.60 -22.13 -5.09
N ALA A 69 4.20 -21.72 -3.88
CA ALA A 69 3.15 -20.74 -3.68
C ALA A 69 3.48 -19.41 -4.36
N GLN A 70 2.57 -18.93 -5.21
CA GLN A 70 2.74 -17.68 -5.93
C GLN A 70 2.44 -16.49 -5.02
N PRO A 71 3.29 -15.46 -4.99
CA PRO A 71 3.03 -14.28 -4.19
C PRO A 71 1.89 -13.45 -4.77
N GLN A 72 1.10 -12.87 -3.86
CA GLN A 72 0.08 -11.87 -4.14
C GLN A 72 0.57 -10.51 -3.67
N THR A 73 0.16 -9.44 -4.36
CA THR A 73 0.45 -8.06 -3.94
C THR A 73 -0.80 -7.21 -3.92
N PHE A 74 -0.83 -6.25 -2.99
CA PHE A 74 -1.86 -5.21 -2.93
C PHE A 74 -1.26 -3.87 -2.51
N GLN A 75 -1.95 -2.78 -2.80
CA GLN A 75 -1.47 -1.42 -2.52
C GLN A 75 -1.66 -1.07 -1.05
N GLY A 76 -0.63 -0.47 -0.44
CA GLY A 76 -0.73 0.20 0.85
C GLY A 76 -1.57 1.48 0.79
N LYS A 77 -1.97 2.00 1.94
CA LYS A 77 -2.74 3.25 2.07
C LYS A 77 -1.82 4.47 2.20
N PRO A 78 -2.31 5.69 1.93
CA PRO A 78 -1.50 6.92 2.04
C PRO A 78 -0.98 7.23 3.45
N ASP A 79 -1.58 6.68 4.49
CA ASP A 79 -1.14 6.81 5.88
C ASP A 79 -0.13 5.73 6.29
N GLY A 80 0.35 4.91 5.35
CA GLY A 80 1.30 3.82 5.61
C GLY A 80 0.65 2.56 6.17
N SER A 81 -0.66 2.58 6.47
CA SER A 81 -1.38 1.40 6.93
C SER A 81 -1.72 0.47 5.76
N PHE A 82 -1.98 -0.79 6.08
CA PHE A 82 -2.41 -1.79 5.11
C PHE A 82 -3.27 -2.87 5.77
N ASN A 83 -4.16 -3.48 5.01
CA ASN A 83 -4.96 -4.61 5.46
C ASN A 83 -5.36 -5.51 4.29
N TRP A 84 -5.44 -6.81 4.55
CA TRP A 84 -6.00 -7.81 3.66
C TRP A 84 -7.02 -8.66 4.43
N GLU A 85 -8.27 -8.68 3.96
CA GLU A 85 -9.39 -9.31 4.67
C GLU A 85 -9.78 -10.69 4.12
N GLN A 86 -9.05 -11.18 3.13
CA GLN A 86 -9.38 -12.41 2.40
C GLN A 86 -8.24 -13.44 2.49
N LEU A 87 -7.83 -13.80 3.71
CA LEU A 87 -6.92 -14.94 3.94
C LEU A 87 -7.69 -16.22 4.28
N PHE A 88 -7.06 -17.35 3.99
CA PHE A 88 -7.50 -18.67 4.44
C PHE A 88 -6.73 -19.04 5.70
N GLY A 89 -7.43 -19.10 6.83
CA GLY A 89 -6.92 -19.63 8.09
C GLY A 89 -7.42 -21.04 8.34
N TYR A 90 -6.53 -21.92 8.81
CA TYR A 90 -6.88 -23.27 9.22
C TYR A 90 -6.00 -23.74 10.39
N THR A 91 -6.57 -24.63 11.20
CA THR A 91 -5.90 -25.35 12.30
C THR A 91 -6.27 -26.83 12.15
N ASP A 92 -5.77 -27.49 11.10
CA ASP A 92 -6.24 -28.82 10.75
C ASP A 92 -5.10 -29.86 10.74
N ARG A 93 -5.38 -31.01 11.37
CA ARG A 93 -4.59 -32.24 11.24
C ARG A 93 -4.81 -32.93 9.89
N LYS A 94 -5.79 -32.54 9.07
CA LYS A 94 -5.96 -33.07 7.70
C LYS A 94 -4.70 -32.84 6.83
N TYR A 95 -3.88 -31.87 7.20
CA TYR A 95 -2.53 -31.65 6.70
C TYR A 95 -1.48 -32.11 7.73
N GLU A 96 -1.64 -33.31 8.31
CA GLU A 96 -0.80 -33.84 9.42
C GLU A 96 0.70 -33.88 9.09
N ASN A 97 1.03 -33.86 7.79
CA ASN A 97 2.39 -33.82 7.27
C ASN A 97 2.86 -32.40 6.89
N SER A 98 2.02 -31.37 7.06
CA SER A 98 2.46 -29.98 7.00
C SER A 98 3.30 -29.71 8.24
N PRO A 99 4.52 -29.18 8.09
CA PRO A 99 5.40 -28.93 9.23
C PRO A 99 4.85 -27.89 10.24
N TYR A 100 3.75 -27.20 9.93
CA TYR A 100 3.28 -26.06 10.70
C TYR A 100 1.97 -26.27 11.48
N GLY A 101 1.10 -27.23 11.11
CA GLY A 101 -0.18 -27.47 11.82
C GLY A 101 -1.20 -26.30 11.81
N VAL A 102 -0.82 -25.14 11.28
CA VAL A 102 -1.58 -23.91 11.11
C VAL A 102 -1.18 -23.26 9.78
N ALA A 103 -2.08 -22.48 9.17
CA ALA A 103 -1.73 -21.71 7.98
C ALA A 103 -0.63 -20.69 8.32
N THR A 104 0.42 -20.63 7.51
CA THR A 104 1.49 -19.63 7.66
C THR A 104 1.70 -18.84 6.39
N TYR A 105 1.87 -17.52 6.55
CA TYR A 105 2.08 -16.59 5.46
C TYR A 105 3.36 -15.80 5.67
N GLU A 106 4.17 -15.68 4.62
CA GLU A 106 5.29 -14.73 4.56
C GLU A 106 4.74 -13.39 4.05
N VAL A 107 4.96 -12.31 4.80
CA VAL A 107 4.53 -10.93 4.48
C VAL A 107 5.74 -10.02 4.41
N GLU A 108 5.81 -9.16 3.39
CA GLU A 108 6.87 -8.14 3.22
C GLU A 108 6.32 -6.82 2.65
N PRO A 109 6.84 -5.66 3.08
CA PRO A 109 6.74 -4.42 2.33
C PRO A 109 7.47 -4.56 0.99
N PHE A 110 6.89 -4.03 -0.08
CA PHE A 110 7.42 -4.16 -1.43
C PHE A 110 7.23 -2.87 -2.24
N ASP A 111 8.19 -2.56 -3.13
CA ASP A 111 8.07 -1.52 -4.16
C ASP A 111 7.59 -0.15 -3.62
N GLY A 112 8.27 0.34 -2.58
CA GLY A 112 8.04 1.64 -1.96
C GLY A 112 9.30 2.51 -1.87
N ALA A 113 9.13 3.78 -1.51
CA ALA A 113 10.22 4.75 -1.34
C ALA A 113 10.93 4.64 0.02
N PHE A 114 11.35 3.45 0.42
CA PHE A 114 11.95 3.22 1.74
C PHE A 114 12.93 2.05 1.75
N ASP A 115 13.83 2.07 2.73
CA ASP A 115 14.65 0.92 3.13
C ASP A 115 13.96 0.24 4.33
N ILE A 116 13.93 -1.10 4.35
CA ILE A 116 13.34 -1.85 5.47
C ILE A 116 14.37 -1.98 6.59
N VAL A 117 13.94 -1.76 7.84
CA VAL A 117 14.77 -1.92 9.04
C VAL A 117 14.50 -3.28 9.67
N GLY A 118 15.56 -4.07 9.87
CA GLY A 118 15.47 -5.41 10.45
C GLY A 118 14.97 -6.44 9.44
N ASP A 119 14.06 -7.32 9.87
CA ASP A 119 13.55 -8.41 9.04
C ASP A 119 12.64 -7.86 7.92
N SER A 120 13.07 -8.07 6.67
CA SER A 120 12.29 -7.69 5.49
C SER A 120 11.03 -8.53 5.28
N LYS A 121 10.99 -9.71 5.92
CA LYS A 121 9.93 -10.71 5.80
C LYS A 121 9.52 -11.20 7.16
N LYS A 122 8.22 -11.31 7.39
CA LYS A 122 7.66 -11.85 8.64
C LYS A 122 6.74 -13.02 8.33
N ILE A 123 6.93 -14.11 9.05
CA ILE A 123 6.01 -15.25 9.03
C ILE A 123 4.89 -14.98 10.05
N ILE A 124 3.65 -15.02 9.60
CA ILE A 124 2.46 -14.94 10.45
C ILE A 124 1.73 -16.27 10.47
N GLU A 125 1.22 -16.67 11.63
CA GLU A 125 0.32 -17.81 11.80
C GLU A 125 -1.14 -17.35 11.73
N VAL A 126 -1.96 -18.04 10.94
CA VAL A 126 -3.33 -17.61 10.63
C VAL A 126 -4.30 -18.75 10.92
N SER A 127 -4.98 -18.66 12.06
CA SER A 127 -6.09 -19.55 12.43
C SER A 127 -7.44 -19.03 11.88
N PRO A 128 -8.48 -19.86 11.80
CA PRO A 128 -9.83 -19.39 11.45
C PRO A 128 -10.27 -18.22 12.34
N GLY A 129 -10.79 -17.15 11.73
CA GLY A 129 -11.22 -15.93 12.43
C GLY A 129 -10.08 -15.00 12.87
N ALA A 130 -8.82 -15.32 12.58
CA ALA A 130 -7.69 -14.49 12.98
C ALA A 130 -7.70 -13.11 12.30
N ARG A 131 -7.27 -12.10 13.05
CA ARG A 131 -6.92 -10.76 12.56
C ARG A 131 -5.53 -10.43 13.07
N VAL A 132 -4.51 -10.79 12.28
CA VAL A 132 -3.11 -10.70 12.71
C VAL A 132 -2.56 -9.30 12.45
N GLU A 133 -1.86 -8.73 13.44
CA GLU A 133 -1.15 -7.47 13.27
C GLU A 133 0.32 -7.74 12.90
N VAL A 134 0.81 -7.07 11.86
CA VAL A 134 2.19 -7.17 11.37
C VAL A 134 2.73 -5.81 10.94
N ASN A 135 3.52 -5.17 11.79
CA ASN A 135 4.11 -3.84 11.51
C ASN A 135 5.54 -3.97 10.96
N PHE A 136 5.99 -3.00 10.17
CA PHE A 136 7.36 -2.95 9.66
C PHE A 136 7.98 -1.58 9.92
N ASN A 137 9.18 -1.57 10.49
CA ASN A 137 9.96 -0.34 10.59
C ASN A 137 10.69 -0.11 9.26
N VAL A 138 10.68 1.13 8.81
CA VAL A 138 11.27 1.55 7.54
C VAL A 138 11.96 2.89 7.71
N ILE A 139 12.93 3.17 6.84
CA ILE A 139 13.54 4.49 6.70
C ILE A 139 13.17 5.01 5.30
N PRO A 140 12.47 6.14 5.16
CA PRO A 140 12.15 6.69 3.85
C PRO A 140 13.42 7.06 3.09
N PHE A 141 13.42 7.00 1.75
CA PHE A 141 14.58 7.46 0.97
C PHE A 141 14.91 8.94 1.21
N ILE A 142 13.87 9.75 1.44
CA ILE A 142 13.96 11.17 1.80
C ILE A 142 13.06 11.45 3.01
N SER A 143 13.65 11.92 4.11
CA SER A 143 12.90 12.52 5.21
C SER A 143 12.49 13.93 4.86
N LEU A 144 11.24 14.28 5.15
CA LEU A 144 10.65 15.58 4.88
C LEU A 144 10.12 16.18 6.18
N THR A 145 10.36 17.47 6.38
CA THR A 145 9.71 18.24 7.43
C THR A 145 9.02 19.45 6.83
N GLU A 146 7.96 19.90 7.46
CA GLU A 146 7.24 21.11 7.06
C GLU A 146 6.86 21.94 8.28
N GLU A 147 6.82 23.25 8.07
CA GLU A 147 6.17 24.23 8.95
C GLU A 147 5.39 25.20 8.07
N HIS A 148 4.19 25.60 8.49
CA HIS A 148 3.38 26.52 7.72
C HIS A 148 2.70 27.59 8.59
N SER A 149 2.30 28.67 7.94
CA SER A 149 1.48 29.72 8.54
C SER A 149 0.54 30.31 7.49
N LEU A 150 -0.65 30.72 7.93
CA LEU A 150 -1.65 31.38 7.08
C LEU A 150 -1.87 32.81 7.58
N ASP A 151 -1.62 33.80 6.72
CA ASP A 151 -1.90 35.21 6.98
C ASP A 151 -2.92 35.74 5.96
N GLY A 152 -4.16 35.93 6.41
CA GLY A 152 -5.30 36.16 5.52
C GLY A 152 -5.45 35.01 4.54
N THR A 153 -5.17 35.28 3.26
CA THR A 153 -5.21 34.30 2.17
C THR A 153 -3.83 33.79 1.75
N ASN A 154 -2.75 34.25 2.38
CA ASN A 154 -1.38 33.89 2.00
C ASN A 154 -0.85 32.77 2.89
N LEU A 155 -0.70 31.58 2.31
CA LEU A 155 -0.09 30.42 2.95
C LEU A 155 1.42 30.46 2.72
N THR A 156 2.20 30.57 3.80
CA THR A 156 3.65 30.42 3.79
C THR A 156 4.02 29.04 4.27
N VAL A 157 4.88 28.36 3.51
CA VAL A 157 5.28 26.97 3.76
C VAL A 157 6.78 26.90 3.74
N LYS A 158 7.36 26.41 4.83
CA LYS A 158 8.76 26.08 4.95
C LYS A 158 8.89 24.57 4.95
N TYR A 159 9.85 24.05 4.22
CA TYR A 159 10.12 22.62 4.25
C TYR A 159 11.59 22.32 4.08
N THR A 160 12.02 21.23 4.70
CA THR A 160 13.36 20.68 4.54
C THR A 160 13.30 19.26 4.01
N MET A 161 14.38 18.83 3.36
CA MET A 161 14.51 17.49 2.83
C MET A 161 15.86 16.93 3.26
N ASN A 162 15.90 15.66 3.62
CA ASN A 162 17.13 14.96 3.96
C ASN A 162 17.09 13.57 3.34
N ARG A 163 17.93 13.30 2.35
CA ARG A 163 18.12 11.95 1.81
C ARG A 163 18.72 11.06 2.90
N ASN A 164 18.21 9.85 3.10
CA ASN A 164 18.70 8.94 4.14
C ASN A 164 19.65 7.88 3.58
N ASN A 165 20.40 7.23 4.47
CA ASN A 165 21.25 6.07 4.16
C ASN A 165 22.13 6.28 2.91
N ASP A 166 22.21 5.26 2.05
CA ASP A 166 22.99 5.24 0.82
C ASP A 166 22.42 6.13 -0.30
N HIS A 167 21.27 6.79 -0.06
CA HIS A 167 20.61 7.63 -1.07
C HIS A 167 21.22 9.04 -1.18
N LYS A 168 22.21 9.38 -0.35
CA LYS A 168 22.93 10.67 -0.39
C LYS A 168 23.58 10.97 -1.74
N ALA A 169 23.98 9.94 -2.49
CA ALA A 169 24.56 10.09 -3.82
C ALA A 169 23.50 10.32 -4.92
N ILE A 170 22.23 10.01 -4.65
CA ILE A 170 21.14 10.08 -5.62
C ILE A 170 20.52 11.48 -5.59
N ARG A 171 20.28 12.07 -6.76
CA ARG A 171 19.70 13.41 -6.88
C ARG A 171 18.21 13.39 -6.58
N VAL A 172 17.71 14.42 -5.89
CA VAL A 172 16.26 14.69 -5.83
C VAL A 172 15.81 15.17 -7.20
N GLN A 173 14.90 14.43 -7.84
CA GLN A 173 14.43 14.73 -9.19
C GLN A 173 13.38 15.83 -9.18
N LYS A 174 12.41 15.72 -8.26
CA LYS A 174 11.30 16.65 -8.12
C LYS A 174 10.89 16.69 -6.66
N ALA A 175 10.56 17.87 -6.16
CA ALA A 175 10.04 18.06 -4.82
C ALA A 175 9.17 19.32 -4.74
N GLY A 176 8.35 19.44 -3.72
CA GLY A 176 7.68 20.69 -3.43
C GLY A 176 6.37 20.55 -2.69
N VAL A 177 5.65 21.67 -2.67
CA VAL A 177 4.38 21.86 -1.99
C VAL A 177 3.24 21.42 -2.92
N ILE A 178 2.42 20.49 -2.45
CA ILE A 178 1.30 19.90 -3.18
C ILE A 178 0.02 20.39 -2.51
N ILE A 179 -0.88 21.03 -3.27
CA ILE A 179 -2.11 21.62 -2.73
C ILE A 179 -3.30 21.24 -3.61
N SER A 180 -4.43 20.88 -2.99
CA SER A 180 -5.72 20.70 -3.67
C SER A 180 -6.88 21.14 -2.78
N SER A 181 -7.86 21.82 -3.36
CA SER A 181 -9.18 22.08 -2.75
C SER A 181 -10.21 20.98 -3.04
N ARG A 182 -9.84 19.97 -3.83
CA ARG A 182 -10.78 18.96 -4.35
C ARG A 182 -10.75 17.66 -3.56
N THR A 183 -9.60 17.33 -2.97
CA THR A 183 -9.37 16.06 -2.29
C THR A 183 -8.21 16.14 -1.32
N LYS A 184 -8.31 15.37 -0.23
CA LYS A 184 -7.20 15.12 0.70
C LYS A 184 -6.18 14.10 0.17
N TYR A 185 -6.51 13.35 -0.88
CA TYR A 185 -5.62 12.33 -1.44
C TYR A 185 -4.63 12.97 -2.42
N LEU A 186 -3.62 13.63 -1.86
CA LEU A 186 -2.64 14.40 -2.62
C LEU A 186 -1.50 13.51 -3.16
N SER A 187 -1.13 13.76 -4.41
CA SER A 187 -0.07 13.03 -5.13
C SER A 187 0.80 13.98 -5.96
N GLY A 188 2.12 13.78 -5.91
CA GLY A 188 3.08 14.48 -6.77
C GLY A 188 3.30 13.81 -8.13
N GLY A 189 2.88 12.55 -8.26
CA GLY A 189 3.07 11.69 -9.44
C GLY A 189 1.82 11.49 -10.31
N LEU A 190 0.62 11.66 -9.75
CA LEU A 190 -0.65 11.42 -10.46
C LEU A 190 -1.52 12.68 -10.49
N ASN A 191 -1.78 13.20 -11.70
CA ASN A 191 -2.66 14.34 -11.90
C ASN A 191 -4.13 13.90 -12.08
N VAL A 192 -4.67 13.14 -11.12
CA VAL A 192 -6.11 12.76 -11.04
C VAL A 192 -6.79 13.62 -9.98
N GLY A 193 -6.57 14.95 -10.03
CA GLY A 193 -7.03 15.88 -9.00
C GLY A 193 -6.22 15.88 -7.70
N GLY A 194 -5.13 15.09 -7.64
CA GLY A 194 -4.22 15.01 -6.50
C GLY A 194 -3.43 16.30 -6.23
N TYR A 195 -3.48 17.27 -7.15
CA TYR A 195 -2.96 18.62 -6.94
C TYR A 195 -3.60 19.61 -7.90
N GLU A 196 -3.46 20.90 -7.60
CA GLU A 196 -3.88 22.01 -8.45
C GLU A 196 -2.67 22.87 -8.81
N GLU A 197 -2.39 23.02 -10.11
CA GLU A 197 -1.19 23.70 -10.63
C GLU A 197 -1.07 25.16 -10.17
N GLN A 198 -2.19 25.86 -10.03
CA GLN A 198 -2.19 27.26 -9.61
C GLN A 198 -1.68 27.45 -8.17
N TYR A 199 -1.92 26.48 -7.29
CA TYR A 199 -1.52 26.53 -5.89
C TYR A 199 -0.23 25.74 -5.60
N SER A 200 -0.03 24.62 -6.27
CA SER A 200 1.12 23.74 -6.04
C SER A 200 2.43 24.35 -6.55
N LYS A 201 3.52 24.17 -5.80
CA LYS A 201 4.86 24.70 -6.12
C LYS A 201 5.85 23.56 -6.16
N PHE A 202 6.20 23.12 -7.36
CA PHE A 202 7.23 22.11 -7.59
C PHE A 202 8.56 22.73 -8.00
N LYS A 203 9.64 22.11 -7.56
CA LYS A 203 11.02 22.36 -7.98
C LYS A 203 11.58 21.11 -8.65
N SER A 204 12.46 21.33 -9.63
CA SER A 204 13.23 20.28 -10.31
C SER A 204 14.66 20.78 -10.55
N ALA A 205 15.49 20.00 -11.26
CA ALA A 205 16.77 20.52 -11.75
C ALA A 205 16.55 21.82 -12.56
N PRO A 206 17.40 22.86 -12.41
CA PRO A 206 18.61 22.92 -11.58
C PRO A 206 18.40 23.33 -10.12
N GLN A 207 17.17 23.71 -9.71
CA GLN A 207 16.87 24.24 -8.36
C GLN A 207 17.19 23.23 -7.23
N LEU A 208 17.16 21.93 -7.54
CA LEU A 208 17.43 20.82 -6.61
C LEU A 208 18.82 20.19 -6.77
N MET A 209 19.81 20.90 -7.33
CA MET A 209 21.19 20.43 -7.42
C MET A 209 21.89 20.30 -6.05
N THR A 210 23.08 19.68 -6.04
CA THR A 210 23.88 18.98 -4.98
C THR A 210 23.88 19.41 -3.51
N TYR A 211 23.13 20.44 -3.09
CA TYR A 211 23.04 20.92 -1.69
C TYR A 211 21.57 21.02 -1.24
N VAL A 212 20.84 19.91 -1.33
CA VAL A 212 19.41 19.85 -0.92
C VAL A 212 19.22 19.38 0.52
N ASP A 213 20.13 18.56 1.03
CA ASP A 213 19.99 17.99 2.37
C ASP A 213 20.14 19.09 3.44
N GLY A 214 19.15 19.21 4.32
CA GLY A 214 19.12 20.20 5.39
C GLY A 214 18.87 21.63 4.91
N ARG A 215 18.68 21.85 3.61
CA ARG A 215 18.36 23.18 3.07
C ARG A 215 16.89 23.51 3.32
N GLU A 216 16.63 24.71 3.80
CA GLU A 216 15.29 25.27 3.91
C GLU A 216 14.81 25.80 2.56
N PHE A 217 13.58 25.44 2.21
CA PHE A 217 12.83 25.98 1.09
C PHE A 217 11.60 26.69 1.61
N VAL A 218 11.28 27.85 1.03
CA VAL A 218 10.14 28.67 1.42
C VAL A 218 9.29 28.95 0.19
N GLU A 219 7.98 28.73 0.30
CA GLU A 219 6.98 29.06 -0.71
C GLU A 219 5.88 29.92 -0.09
N THR A 220 5.41 30.90 -0.84
CA THR A 220 4.21 31.69 -0.50
C THR A 220 3.17 31.48 -1.57
N ILE A 221 1.98 31.05 -1.16
CA ILE A 221 0.87 30.70 -2.05
C ILE A 221 -0.35 31.51 -1.65
N ALA A 222 -0.88 32.29 -2.59
CA ALA A 222 -2.18 32.94 -2.42
C ALA A 222 -3.30 31.92 -2.69
N LEU A 223 -4.17 31.73 -1.70
CA LEU A 223 -5.34 30.86 -1.77
C LEU A 223 -6.62 31.70 -1.93
N ASP A 224 -7.71 31.07 -2.36
CA ASP A 224 -8.98 31.78 -2.43
C ASP A 224 -9.63 31.80 -1.02
N PRO A 225 -10.22 32.94 -0.59
CA PRO A 225 -10.89 33.04 0.69
C PRO A 225 -12.14 32.14 0.77
N GLY A 226 -12.49 31.74 1.99
CA GLY A 226 -13.68 30.91 2.27
C GLY A 226 -13.64 29.48 1.73
N LYS A 227 -12.44 28.94 1.45
CA LYS A 227 -12.24 27.55 0.97
C LYS A 227 -11.37 26.74 1.93
N THR A 228 -11.57 25.43 1.91
CA THR A 228 -10.67 24.45 2.52
C THR A 228 -9.74 23.86 1.47
N TYR A 229 -8.46 23.77 1.83
CA TYR A 229 -7.42 23.14 1.03
C TYR A 229 -6.77 22.02 1.82
N TRP A 230 -6.24 21.03 1.13
CA TRP A 230 -5.31 20.06 1.68
C TRP A 230 -3.93 20.30 1.12
N MET A 231 -2.92 20.14 1.97
CA MET A 231 -1.52 20.41 1.70
C MET A 231 -0.64 19.25 2.16
N ARG A 232 0.43 18.95 1.42
CA ARG A 232 1.59 18.19 1.92
C ARG A 232 2.84 18.51 1.12
N ILE A 233 4.01 18.14 1.67
CA ILE A 233 5.27 18.15 0.94
C ILE A 233 5.49 16.77 0.33
N GLY A 234 5.96 16.74 -0.91
CA GLY A 234 6.42 15.51 -1.56
C GLY A 234 7.79 15.68 -2.19
N ALA A 235 8.59 14.63 -2.19
CA ALA A 235 9.84 14.55 -2.94
C ALA A 235 10.07 13.16 -3.53
N LYS A 236 10.76 13.08 -4.67
CA LYS A 236 11.25 11.83 -5.24
C LYS A 236 12.69 11.91 -5.71
N LEU A 237 13.38 10.79 -5.59
CA LEU A 237 14.74 10.60 -6.11
C LEU A 237 14.73 10.29 -7.61
N THR A 238 15.84 10.57 -8.27
CA THR A 238 16.07 10.18 -9.67
C THR A 238 16.15 8.66 -9.75
N GLY A 239 15.37 8.06 -10.67
CA GLY A 239 15.28 6.61 -10.83
C GLY A 239 14.26 5.93 -9.92
N SER A 240 13.65 6.66 -8.97
CA SER A 240 12.49 6.19 -8.21
C SER A 240 11.20 6.68 -8.86
N GLU A 241 10.26 5.77 -9.06
CA GLU A 241 8.87 6.12 -9.41
C GLU A 241 8.03 6.46 -8.16
N ARG A 242 8.53 6.10 -6.97
CA ARG A 242 7.86 6.28 -5.68
C ARG A 242 8.30 7.60 -5.02
N TRP A 243 7.34 8.27 -4.38
CA TRP A 243 7.54 9.53 -3.67
C TRP A 243 7.54 9.31 -2.15
N ASN A 244 8.34 10.10 -1.45
CA ASN A 244 8.21 10.31 -0.01
C ASN A 244 7.37 11.56 0.23
N TYR A 245 6.64 11.56 1.34
CA TYR A 245 5.72 12.64 1.65
C TYR A 245 5.66 12.93 3.15
N THR A 246 5.21 14.13 3.49
CA THR A 246 4.70 14.45 4.84
C THR A 246 3.24 13.99 4.99
N GLU A 247 2.71 14.16 6.20
CA GLU A 247 1.27 14.10 6.47
C GLU A 247 0.49 15.08 5.58
N THR A 248 -0.78 14.75 5.33
CA THR A 248 -1.70 15.68 4.67
C THR A 248 -2.36 16.57 5.72
N ILE A 249 -2.23 17.88 5.52
CA ILE A 249 -2.70 18.91 6.44
C ILE A 249 -3.89 19.63 5.81
N GLU A 250 -4.91 19.90 6.61
CA GLU A 250 -6.06 20.71 6.21
C GLU A 250 -5.83 22.19 6.53
N ILE A 251 -6.06 23.06 5.54
CA ILE A 251 -5.92 24.50 5.63
C ILE A 251 -7.29 25.13 5.37
N SER A 252 -7.87 25.75 6.40
CA SER A 252 -9.12 26.49 6.29
C SER A 252 -8.83 27.98 6.10
N VAL A 253 -9.17 28.51 4.93
CA VAL A 253 -8.92 29.93 4.59
C VAL A 253 -10.09 30.80 5.06
N PRO A 254 -9.83 31.87 5.83
CA PRO A 254 -10.86 32.81 6.30
C PRO A 254 -11.72 33.44 5.19
#